data_AF-A0A9E3NRI6-F1
#
_entry.id   AF-A0A9E3NRI6-F1
#
_cell.length_a   1.000
_cell.length_b   1.000
_cell.length_c   1.000
_cell.angle_alpha   90.00
_cell.angle_beta   90.00
_cell.angle_gamma   90.00
#
_symmetry.space_group_name_H-M   'P 1'
#
loop_
_entity.id
_entity.type
_entity.pdbx_description
1 polymer ?
#
loop_
_entity_poly.entity_id
_entity_poly.type
_entity_poly.pdbx_seq_one_letter_code
_entity_poly.pdbx_strand_id
1 'polypeptide(L)'
;MRPPSRLGSLVVATLGVLLMAPTPGDTGGCGREATELDRDRYANARKGQDCDRCEECGLTTARCARACDPQKPADIALPQTCYPLLRDGEVCLRALGAASCETFATYVDDEAPVAPSECNFCRVAPEPPASTFGDGGATAEAGP
;
A
#
# COMPACT_ATOMS: atom_id res chain seq x y z
N MET A 1 27.05 -58.73 20.61
CA MET A 1 26.81 -57.29 20.84
C MET A 1 26.90 -56.57 19.50
N ARG A 2 25.81 -55.97 19.00
CA ARG A 2 25.75 -55.22 17.72
C ARG A 2 25.77 -53.71 18.04
N PRO A 3 26.57 -52.89 17.33
CA PRO A 3 26.60 -51.45 17.55
C PRO A 3 25.33 -50.77 16.99
N PRO A 4 24.85 -49.69 17.64
CA PRO A 4 23.68 -48.95 17.16
C PRO A 4 24.00 -48.17 15.87
N SER A 5 23.10 -48.31 14.90
CA SER A 5 23.16 -47.71 13.57
C SER A 5 23.07 -46.18 13.63
N ARG A 6 24.12 -45.50 13.15
CA ARG A 6 24.26 -44.02 13.10
C ARG A 6 23.35 -43.31 12.07
N LEU A 7 22.50 -44.05 11.35
CA LEU A 7 21.65 -43.49 10.28
C LEU A 7 20.43 -42.70 10.79
N GLY A 8 19.98 -42.91 12.03
CA GLY A 8 18.77 -42.27 12.55
C GLY A 8 18.92 -40.79 12.92
N SER A 9 20.15 -40.32 13.21
CA SER A 9 20.38 -38.97 13.71
C SER A 9 20.42 -37.88 12.63
N LEU A 10 20.67 -38.22 11.37
CA LEU A 10 20.80 -37.23 10.30
C LEU A 10 19.45 -36.72 9.78
N VAL A 11 18.37 -37.50 9.93
CA VAL A 11 17.04 -37.14 9.40
C VAL A 11 16.33 -36.09 10.25
N VAL A 12 16.61 -36.05 11.56
CA VAL A 12 15.95 -35.09 12.48
C VAL A 12 16.54 -33.68 12.34
N ALA A 13 17.84 -33.56 12.03
CA ALA A 13 18.52 -32.27 11.93
C ALA A 13 18.12 -31.48 10.66
N THR A 14 17.82 -32.16 9.54
CA THR A 14 17.38 -31.49 8.30
C THR A 14 15.93 -31.01 8.37
N LEU A 15 15.07 -31.65 9.17
CA LEU A 15 13.66 -31.24 9.31
C LEU A 15 13.48 -29.99 10.21
N GLY A 16 14.36 -29.79 11.20
CA GLY A 16 14.28 -28.65 12.12
C GLY A 16 14.62 -27.28 11.50
N VAL A 17 15.43 -27.24 10.43
CA VAL A 17 15.86 -25.99 9.79
C VAL A 17 14.80 -25.43 8.83
N LEU A 18 13.88 -26.26 8.33
CA LEU A 18 12.84 -25.85 7.37
C LEU A 18 11.58 -25.24 8.01
N LEU A 19 11.44 -25.30 9.34
CA LEU A 19 10.27 -24.80 10.06
C LEU A 19 10.42 -23.38 10.62
N MET A 20 11.60 -22.75 10.45
CA MET A 20 11.84 -21.34 10.75
C MET A 20 11.79 -20.50 9.46
N ALA A 21 10.82 -20.76 8.59
CA ALA A 21 10.55 -19.86 7.47
C ALA A 21 9.94 -18.56 8.03
N PRO A 22 10.40 -17.38 7.58
CA PRO A 22 9.81 -16.11 7.99
C PRO A 22 8.32 -16.13 7.65
N THR A 23 7.49 -15.66 8.59
CA THR A 23 6.06 -15.53 8.37
C THR A 23 5.81 -14.60 7.18
N PRO A 24 4.86 -14.92 6.27
CA PRO A 24 4.42 -14.00 5.24
C PRO A 24 3.99 -12.68 5.91
N GLY A 25 4.76 -11.62 5.70
CA GLY A 25 4.68 -10.35 6.43
C GLY A 25 6.03 -9.83 6.94
N ASP A 26 7.03 -10.69 7.07
CA ASP A 26 8.36 -10.37 7.63
C ASP A 26 9.45 -10.12 6.56
N THR A 27 9.06 -10.15 5.27
CA THR A 27 10.00 -9.93 4.17
C THR A 27 9.92 -8.50 3.65
N GLY A 28 10.52 -7.56 4.39
CA GLY A 28 11.32 -6.55 3.73
C GLY A 28 12.51 -7.26 3.08
N GLY A 29 12.46 -7.45 1.76
CA GLY A 29 13.49 -8.19 1.01
C GLY A 29 14.90 -7.73 1.42
N CYS A 30 15.76 -8.69 1.75
CA CYS A 30 17.11 -8.53 2.35
C CYS A 30 17.21 -8.54 3.89
N GLY A 31 16.19 -9.04 4.61
CA GLY A 31 16.28 -9.25 6.07
C GLY A 31 16.20 -7.95 6.88
N ARG A 32 15.52 -6.93 6.33
CA ARG A 32 15.22 -5.68 7.03
C ARG A 32 13.74 -5.64 7.33
N GLU A 33 13.40 -5.18 8.53
CA GLU A 33 12.01 -4.97 8.93
C GLU A 33 11.34 -3.95 7.99
N ALA A 34 10.14 -4.29 7.52
CA ALA A 34 9.38 -3.39 6.67
C ALA A 34 8.84 -2.24 7.52
N THR A 35 9.22 -1.01 7.18
CA THR A 35 8.70 0.18 7.86
C THR A 35 7.43 0.65 7.17
N GLU A 36 6.35 0.81 7.94
CA GLU A 36 5.12 1.42 7.44
C GLU A 36 5.35 2.89 7.05
N LEU A 37 4.60 3.35 6.05
CA LEU A 37 4.62 4.74 5.62
C LEU A 37 3.91 5.63 6.64
N ASP A 38 4.60 6.65 7.13
CA ASP A 38 3.96 7.76 7.86
C ASP A 38 3.10 8.56 6.88
N ARG A 39 1.78 8.48 7.04
CA ARG A 39 0.81 9.05 6.10
C ARG A 39 0.88 10.57 6.04
N ASP A 40 1.02 11.24 7.18
CA ASP A 40 1.05 12.71 7.24
C ASP A 40 2.35 13.25 6.66
N ARG A 41 3.48 12.61 6.99
CA ARG A 41 4.77 12.95 6.41
C ARG A 41 4.77 12.75 4.90
N TYR A 42 4.23 11.63 4.42
CA TYR A 42 4.14 11.34 2.99
C TYR A 42 3.24 12.34 2.27
N ALA A 43 2.05 12.64 2.80
CA ALA A 43 1.12 13.58 2.19
C ALA A 43 1.74 14.98 2.04
N ASN A 44 2.46 15.45 3.07
CA ASN A 44 3.18 16.73 3.02
C ASN A 44 4.36 16.71 2.04
N ALA A 45 5.15 15.62 2.02
CA ALA A 45 6.25 15.47 1.06
C ALA A 45 5.73 15.44 -0.39
N ARG A 46 4.61 14.75 -0.61
CA ARG A 46 3.95 14.67 -1.92
C ARG A 46 3.41 16.03 -2.36
N LYS A 47 2.79 16.79 -1.45
CA LYS A 47 2.33 18.15 -1.71
C LYS A 47 3.50 19.05 -2.14
N GLY A 48 4.62 19.00 -1.42
CA GLY A 48 5.83 19.76 -1.77
C GLY A 48 6.34 19.39 -3.17
N GLN A 49 6.48 18.09 -3.44
CA GLN A 49 6.90 17.60 -4.76
C GLN A 49 5.94 18.03 -5.88
N ASP A 50 4.64 18.02 -5.65
CA ASP A 50 3.65 18.48 -6.64
C ASP A 50 3.81 20.00 -6.90
N CYS A 51 4.02 20.82 -5.85
CA CYS A 51 4.26 22.25 -6.02
C CYS A 51 5.54 22.53 -6.84
N ASP A 52 6.67 21.91 -6.47
CA ASP A 52 7.95 22.08 -7.16
C ASP A 52 7.81 21.77 -8.67
N ARG A 53 7.10 20.67 -9.00
CA ARG A 53 6.85 20.28 -10.39
C ARG A 53 5.90 21.22 -11.11
N CYS A 54 4.86 21.73 -10.44
CA CYS A 54 3.97 22.74 -11.02
C CYS A 54 4.72 24.02 -11.38
N GLU A 55 5.61 24.50 -10.51
CA GLU A 55 6.44 25.69 -10.77
C GLU A 55 7.44 25.45 -11.91
N GLU A 56 8.14 24.32 -11.88
CA GLU A 56 9.11 23.95 -12.93
C GLU A 56 8.46 23.85 -14.32
N CYS A 57 7.25 23.30 -14.38
CA CYS A 57 6.52 23.08 -15.62
C CYS A 57 5.59 24.25 -16.03
N GLY A 58 5.45 25.29 -15.18
CA GLY A 58 4.56 26.42 -15.44
C GLY A 58 3.06 26.08 -15.46
N LEU A 59 2.63 25.09 -14.68
CA LEU A 59 1.23 24.63 -14.62
C LEU A 59 0.41 25.43 -13.61
N THR A 60 -0.85 25.74 -13.95
CA THR A 60 -1.72 26.62 -13.14
C THR A 60 -3.07 25.98 -12.80
N THR A 61 -3.12 24.65 -12.71
CA THR A 61 -4.34 23.90 -12.36
C THR A 61 -4.77 24.17 -10.91
N ALA A 62 -6.02 23.86 -10.56
CA ALA A 62 -6.50 24.03 -9.19
C ALA A 62 -5.71 23.17 -8.20
N ARG A 63 -5.28 21.97 -8.63
CA ARG A 63 -4.39 21.10 -7.84
C ARG A 63 -3.03 21.73 -7.60
N CYS A 64 -2.42 22.34 -8.61
CA CYS A 64 -1.14 23.06 -8.46
C CYS A 64 -1.27 24.24 -7.49
N ALA A 65 -2.31 25.06 -7.64
CA ALA A 65 -2.57 26.19 -6.75
C ALA A 65 -2.71 25.74 -5.28
N ARG A 66 -3.41 24.62 -5.04
CA ARG A 66 -3.55 24.04 -3.70
C ARG A 66 -2.25 23.44 -3.17
N ALA A 67 -1.48 22.76 -4.03
CA ALA A 67 -0.20 22.17 -3.64
C ALA A 67 0.80 23.24 -3.17
N CYS A 68 0.81 24.41 -3.81
CA CYS A 68 1.70 25.51 -3.46
C CYS A 68 1.20 26.41 -2.32
N ASP A 69 -0.07 26.30 -1.88
CA ASP A 69 -0.59 27.08 -0.76
C ASP A 69 -0.23 26.40 0.59
N PRO A 70 0.67 26.95 1.42
CA PRO A 70 1.08 26.34 2.68
C PRO A 70 -0.07 26.22 3.70
N GLN A 71 -1.14 27.00 3.56
CA GLN A 71 -2.31 26.97 4.44
C GLN A 71 -3.32 25.87 4.07
N LYS A 72 -3.22 25.30 2.86
CA LYS A 72 -4.09 24.18 2.45
C LYS A 72 -3.50 22.86 2.93
N PRO A 73 -4.31 21.91 3.42
CA PRO A 73 -3.81 20.56 3.68
C PRO A 73 -3.40 19.87 2.37
N ALA A 74 -2.56 18.84 2.48
CA ALA A 74 -2.24 17.97 1.35
C ALA A 74 -3.49 17.22 0.86
N ASP A 75 -3.68 17.16 -0.46
CA ASP A 75 -4.84 16.53 -1.10
C ASP A 75 -4.55 15.09 -1.52
N ILE A 76 -4.00 14.32 -0.58
CA ILE A 76 -3.62 12.92 -0.78
C ILE A 76 -4.34 12.11 0.28
N ALA A 77 -5.34 11.34 -0.15
CA ALA A 77 -6.11 10.46 0.74
C ALA A 77 -5.67 9.01 0.56
N LEU A 78 -5.04 8.46 1.59
CA LEU A 78 -4.83 7.02 1.72
C LEU A 78 -6.00 6.42 2.49
N PRO A 79 -6.69 5.37 1.97
CA PRO A 79 -7.73 4.68 2.72
C PRO A 79 -7.22 4.19 4.08
N GLN A 80 -8.05 4.28 5.12
CA GLN A 80 -7.65 3.87 6.47
C GLN A 80 -7.25 2.39 6.56
N THR A 81 -7.79 1.56 5.67
CA THR A 81 -7.49 0.14 5.55
C THR A 81 -6.20 -0.16 4.78
N CYS A 82 -5.46 0.88 4.37
CA CYS A 82 -4.26 0.72 3.57
C CYS A 82 -2.99 1.11 4.33
N TYR A 83 -2.03 0.20 4.34
CA TYR A 83 -0.77 0.34 5.07
C TYR A 83 0.40 0.19 4.07
N PRO A 84 0.63 1.20 3.20
CA PRO A 84 1.75 1.16 2.27
C PRO A 84 3.07 1.21 3.05
N LEU A 85 4.13 0.66 2.46
CA LEU A 85 5.45 0.71 3.07
C LEU A 85 6.11 2.05 2.79
N LEU A 86 7.02 2.46 3.67
CA LEU A 86 7.84 3.67 3.51
C LEU A 86 8.48 3.73 2.12
N ARG A 87 9.02 2.59 1.67
CA ARG A 87 9.68 2.45 0.37
C ARG A 87 8.73 2.69 -0.81
N ASP A 88 7.46 2.31 -0.70
CA ASP A 88 6.49 2.55 -1.76
C ASP A 88 6.25 4.07 -1.92
N GLY A 89 6.16 4.79 -0.80
CA GLY A 89 6.08 6.25 -0.79
C GLY A 89 7.29 6.92 -1.44
N GLU A 90 8.50 6.47 -1.13
CA GLU A 90 9.74 6.99 -1.73
C GLU A 90 9.81 6.74 -3.25
N VAL A 91 9.39 5.55 -3.70
CA VAL A 91 9.35 5.21 -5.12
C VAL A 91 8.34 6.10 -5.85
N CYS A 92 7.15 6.30 -5.27
CA CYS A 92 6.17 7.23 -5.83
C CYS A 92 6.71 8.66 -5.94
N LEU A 93 7.32 9.22 -4.88
CA LEU A 93 7.87 10.59 -4.93
C LEU A 93 8.93 10.74 -6.03
N ARG A 94 9.81 9.74 -6.17
CA ARG A 94 10.82 9.73 -7.22
C ARG A 94 10.22 9.67 -8.62
N ALA A 95 9.16 8.88 -8.81
CA ALA A 95 8.47 8.77 -10.10
C ALA A 95 7.87 10.10 -10.54
N LEU A 96 7.36 10.90 -9.60
CA LEU A 96 6.84 12.26 -9.89
C LEU A 96 7.95 13.22 -10.27
N GLY A 97 9.04 13.22 -9.51
CA GLY A 97 10.20 14.06 -9.78
C GLY A 97 10.85 13.74 -11.13
N ALA A 98 10.76 12.49 -11.58
CA ALA A 98 11.29 12.02 -12.85
C ALA A 98 10.33 12.17 -14.04
N ALA A 99 9.04 12.44 -13.81
CA ALA A 99 8.05 12.57 -14.89
C ALA A 99 8.35 13.80 -15.75
N SER A 100 8.16 13.72 -17.07
CA SER A 100 8.22 14.90 -17.93
C SER A 100 7.09 15.87 -17.58
N CYS A 101 7.19 17.14 -17.99
CA CYS A 101 6.11 18.12 -17.76
C CYS A 101 4.80 17.71 -18.44
N GLU A 102 4.86 17.11 -19.62
CA GLU A 102 3.68 16.59 -20.32
C GLU A 102 3.01 15.46 -19.52
N THR A 103 3.80 14.50 -19.03
CA THR A 103 3.27 13.42 -18.18
C THR A 103 2.73 13.96 -16.86
N PHE A 104 3.46 14.86 -16.22
CA PHE A 104 3.05 15.45 -14.94
C PHE A 104 1.77 16.27 -15.07
N ALA A 105 1.54 16.95 -16.20
CA ALA A 105 0.28 17.65 -16.48
C ALA A 105 -0.94 16.72 -16.38
N THR A 106 -0.82 15.46 -16.81
CA THR A 106 -1.91 14.46 -16.66
C THR A 106 -2.18 14.07 -15.21
N TYR A 107 -1.21 14.26 -14.31
CA TYR A 107 -1.36 13.94 -12.89
C TYR A 107 -2.08 15.03 -12.11
N VAL A 108 -1.99 16.26 -12.60
CA VAL A 108 -2.57 17.45 -11.98
C VAL A 108 -3.73 18.03 -12.78
N ASP A 109 -4.25 17.27 -13.74
CA ASP A 109 -5.45 17.59 -14.50
C ASP A 109 -6.65 17.78 -13.56
N ASP A 110 -7.44 18.82 -13.82
CA ASP A 110 -8.56 19.20 -12.95
C ASP A 110 -9.83 18.36 -13.18
N GLU A 111 -9.94 17.68 -14.34
CA GLU A 111 -11.12 16.88 -14.70
C GLU A 111 -10.89 15.38 -14.45
N ALA A 112 -9.74 14.87 -14.87
CA ALA A 112 -9.41 13.44 -14.87
C ALA A 112 -7.95 13.18 -14.51
N PRO A 113 -7.53 13.47 -13.26
CA PRO A 113 -6.15 13.26 -12.84
C PRO A 113 -5.81 11.76 -12.85
N VAL A 114 -4.65 11.43 -13.42
CA VAL A 114 -4.10 10.07 -13.43
C VAL A 114 -2.98 9.96 -12.41
N ALA A 115 -2.94 8.90 -11.59
CA ALA A 115 -1.80 8.67 -10.70
C ALA A 115 -0.73 7.81 -11.40
N PRO A 116 0.57 8.07 -11.16
CA PRO A 116 1.61 7.13 -11.57
C PRO A 116 1.37 5.76 -10.94
N SER A 117 1.76 4.70 -11.64
CA SER A 117 1.53 3.33 -11.20
C SER A 117 2.17 3.01 -9.85
N GLU A 118 3.29 3.66 -9.56
CA GLU A 118 4.10 3.64 -8.35
C GLU A 118 3.38 4.28 -7.16
N CYS A 119 2.41 5.15 -7.43
CA CYS A 119 1.57 5.81 -6.43
C CYS A 119 0.20 5.15 -6.29
N ASN A 120 -0.09 4.08 -7.04
CA ASN A 120 -1.32 3.30 -6.90
C ASN A 120 -1.19 2.34 -5.72
N PHE A 121 -1.17 2.91 -4.52
CA PHE A 121 -1.28 2.15 -3.29
C PHE A 121 -2.66 1.47 -3.21
N CYS A 122 -2.76 0.42 -2.41
CA CYS A 122 -4.06 -0.09 -1.95
C CYS A 122 -4.99 -0.65 -3.04
N ARG A 123 -4.47 -1.34 -4.08
CA ARG A 123 -5.30 -1.89 -5.18
C ARG A 123 -6.34 -2.95 -4.78
N VAL A 124 -6.53 -3.21 -3.49
CA VAL A 124 -7.54 -4.14 -2.95
C VAL A 124 -8.45 -3.36 -2.00
N ALA A 125 -9.70 -3.13 -2.41
CA ALA A 125 -10.71 -2.67 -1.47
C ALA A 125 -10.93 -3.77 -0.41
N PRO A 126 -11.12 -3.42 0.87
CA PRO A 126 -11.54 -4.42 1.85
C PRO A 126 -12.81 -5.09 1.34
N GLU A 127 -12.86 -6.43 1.34
CA GLU A 127 -14.09 -7.15 1.01
C GLU A 127 -15.21 -6.61 1.93
N PRO A 128 -16.39 -6.29 1.38
CA PRO A 128 -17.52 -5.92 2.23
C PRO A 128 -17.73 -7.06 3.25
N PRO A 129 -18.08 -6.75 4.51
CA PRO A 129 -18.31 -7.78 5.51
C PRO A 129 -19.30 -8.78 4.94
N ALA A 130 -18.95 -10.07 4.99
CA ALA A 130 -19.82 -11.14 4.50
C ALA A 130 -21.20 -10.94 5.11
N SER A 131 -22.16 -10.53 4.29
CA SER A 131 -23.55 -10.43 4.69
C SER A 131 -23.95 -11.82 5.14
N THR A 132 -24.10 -12.00 6.45
CA THR A 132 -24.74 -13.15 7.05
C THR A 132 -26.14 -13.19 6.46
N PHE A 133 -26.33 -14.05 5.44
CA PHE A 133 -27.65 -14.46 5.00
C PHE A 133 -28.32 -15.08 6.24
N GLY A 134 -29.15 -14.28 6.89
CA GLY A 134 -30.00 -14.74 7.98
C GLY A 134 -30.93 -15.79 7.41
N ASP A 135 -30.83 -17.00 7.96
CA ASP A 135 -31.88 -18.02 7.92
C ASP A 135 -33.16 -17.44 8.52
N GLY A 136 -33.93 -16.73 7.69
CA GLY A 136 -35.27 -16.27 8.02
C GLY A 136 -36.27 -17.40 7.86
N GLY A 137 -36.36 -18.27 8.86
CA GLY A 137 -37.45 -19.22 9.00
C GLY A 137 -38.81 -18.50 9.04
N ALA A 138 -39.74 -18.95 8.20
CA ALA A 138 -41.15 -18.58 8.29
C ALA A 138 -41.96 -19.83 8.67
N THR A 139 -42.27 -19.94 9.96
CA THR A 139 -43.38 -20.76 10.47
C THR A 139 -44.70 -20.13 10.03
N ALA A 140 -45.55 -20.87 9.31
CA ALA A 140 -46.96 -20.54 9.14
C ALA A 140 -47.80 -21.65 9.78
N GLU A 141 -48.25 -21.39 11.02
CA GLU A 141 -49.40 -22.04 11.62
C GLU A 141 -50.66 -21.63 10.84
N ALA A 142 -51.41 -22.61 10.35
CA ALA A 142 -52.75 -22.41 9.80
C ALA A 142 -53.74 -23.17 10.69
N GLY A 143 -54.42 -22.41 11.56
CA GLY A 143 -55.57 -22.89 12.32
C GLY A 143 -56.89 -22.64 11.57
N PRO A 144 -57.93 -23.42 11.89
CA PRO A 144 -59.30 -22.91 12.06
C PRO A 144 -59.72 -22.89 13.54
#